data_AF-A0A830HSF5-F1
#
_entry.id   AF-A0A830HSF5-F1
#
_cell.length_a   1.000
_cell.length_b   1.000
_cell.length_c   1.000
_cell.angle_alpha   90.00
_cell.angle_beta   90.00
_cell.angle_gamma   90.00
#
_symmetry.space_group_name_H-M   'P 1'
#
loop_
_entity.id
_entity.type
_entity.pdbx_description
1 polymer ?
#
loop_
_entity_poly.entity_id
_entity_poly.type
_entity_poly.pdbx_seq_one_letter_code
_entity_poly.pdbx_strand_id
1 'polypeptide(L)'
;MAVSSSSPSRLRGHARVSRRRGGGAALRCSKGAVAPAHETRQVVPPFWIFTVDLGRVKDTWMEPQWGAKGVRYEIPLAVELKPDGGVALPVAVGAYAQMELGEGNWTVDGSTFRMQLPLSRRYERGDVWLDEGTPLNFAVGFYPDACRIAQRGGRVTIPAVRWFVRREKRLVGTCVVRGPYATKDDATRELESSRVRKGDHDGRVYETRD
;
A
#
# COMPACT_ATOMS: atom_id res chain seq x y z
N MET A 1 6.66 29.37 76.56
CA MET A 1 5.30 29.86 76.24
C MET A 1 5.46 30.84 75.09
N ALA A 2 4.91 30.70 73.88
CA ALA A 2 3.90 29.83 73.30
C ALA A 2 4.31 29.48 71.86
N VAL A 3 3.99 28.27 71.38
CA VAL A 3 4.16 27.85 69.98
C VAL A 3 2.77 27.60 69.42
N SER A 4 2.43 28.32 68.35
CA SER A 4 1.11 28.32 67.72
C SER A 4 0.83 27.01 66.99
N SER A 5 -0.35 26.47 67.26
CA SER A 5 -0.89 25.20 66.80
C SER A 5 -1.42 25.25 65.36
N SER A 6 -1.05 24.22 64.61
CA SER A 6 -1.54 23.79 63.30
C SER A 6 -3.01 23.33 63.28
N SER A 7 -3.73 23.61 62.18
CA SER A 7 -4.77 22.76 61.50
C SER A 7 -5.49 23.58 60.39
N PRO A 8 -6.34 23.00 59.52
CA PRO A 8 -6.09 21.95 58.51
C PRO A 8 -6.77 22.26 57.15
N SER A 9 -6.49 21.52 56.07
CA SER A 9 -7.48 21.35 54.99
C SER A 9 -7.29 20.04 54.21
N ARG A 10 -8.14 19.07 54.55
CA ARG A 10 -8.40 17.87 53.74
C ARG A 10 -9.23 18.29 52.52
N LEU A 11 -8.78 17.93 51.33
CA LEU A 11 -9.65 17.83 50.16
C LEU A 11 -9.66 16.39 49.66
N ARG A 12 -10.84 15.78 49.76
CA ARG A 12 -11.21 14.50 49.17
C ARG A 12 -11.33 14.68 47.64
N GLY A 13 -10.55 13.90 46.88
CA GLY A 13 -10.75 13.73 45.45
C GLY A 13 -11.28 12.33 45.16
N HIS A 14 -12.56 12.22 44.78
CA HIS A 14 -13.17 10.99 44.30
C HIS A 14 -12.57 10.60 42.94
N ALA A 15 -11.89 9.46 42.86
CA ALA A 15 -11.44 8.88 41.59
C ALA A 15 -12.63 8.21 40.89
N ARG A 16 -13.18 8.86 39.85
CA ARG A 16 -14.12 8.22 38.92
C ARG A 16 -13.36 7.23 38.03
N VAL A 17 -13.65 5.95 38.19
CA VAL A 17 -13.21 4.88 37.29
C VAL A 17 -13.97 5.03 35.97
N SER A 18 -13.29 5.55 34.96
CA SER A 18 -13.75 5.60 33.57
C SER A 18 -13.36 4.29 32.88
N ARG A 19 -14.34 3.41 32.63
CA ARG A 19 -14.19 2.24 31.76
C ARG A 19 -14.01 2.72 30.31
N ARG A 20 -12.79 2.65 29.76
CA ARG A 20 -12.58 2.72 28.31
C ARG A 20 -12.60 1.31 27.70
N ARG A 21 -13.57 1.09 26.83
CA ARG A 21 -13.68 -0.05 25.92
C ARG A 21 -12.52 -0.02 24.90
N GLY A 22 -11.95 -1.21 24.64
CA GLY A 22 -11.27 -1.64 23.41
C GLY A 22 -10.30 -0.66 22.75
N GLY A 23 -9.04 -0.67 23.18
CA GLY A 23 -7.94 -0.02 22.46
C GLY A 23 -7.40 -0.91 21.34
N GLY A 24 -7.63 -0.54 20.08
CA GLY A 24 -6.74 -0.93 19.00
C GLY A 24 -5.41 -0.20 19.19
N ALA A 25 -4.32 -0.95 19.31
CA ALA A 25 -2.99 -0.39 19.52
C ALA A 25 -2.55 0.44 18.31
N ALA A 26 -2.64 1.77 18.41
CA ALA A 26 -1.97 2.67 17.48
C ALA A 26 -0.46 2.63 17.78
N LEU A 27 0.31 1.96 16.92
CA LEU A 27 1.77 2.07 16.90
C LEU A 27 2.13 3.55 16.68
N ARG A 28 2.76 4.16 17.68
CA ARG A 28 3.28 5.53 17.58
C ARG A 28 4.66 5.46 16.96
N CYS A 29 4.86 6.16 15.85
CA CYS A 29 6.20 6.49 15.38
C CYS A 29 6.77 7.60 16.24
N SER A 30 7.89 7.32 16.92
CA SER A 30 8.52 8.24 17.85
C SER A 30 9.08 9.46 17.11
N LYS A 31 8.56 10.65 17.42
CA LYS A 31 9.18 11.94 17.08
C LYS A 31 10.35 12.18 18.03
N GLY A 32 11.56 12.26 17.50
CA GLY A 32 12.77 12.61 18.23
C GLY A 32 13.62 13.57 17.41
N ALA A 33 14.12 14.61 18.07
CA ALA A 33 14.82 15.77 17.56
C ALA A 33 16.01 15.48 16.62
N VAL A 34 16.37 16.51 15.85
CA VAL A 34 17.55 16.59 14.96
C VAL A 34 18.82 16.12 15.68
N ALA A 35 19.32 14.95 15.27
CA ALA A 35 20.66 14.39 15.55
C ALA A 35 21.00 13.36 14.46
N PRO A 36 22.28 13.07 14.18
CA PRO A 36 22.76 12.59 12.87
C PRO A 36 22.29 11.17 12.56
N ALA A 37 22.19 10.88 11.25
CA ALA A 37 21.88 9.60 10.59
C ALA A 37 21.84 8.35 11.48
N HIS A 38 20.82 8.25 12.34
CA HIS A 38 20.39 7.01 12.94
C HIS A 38 19.20 6.54 12.12
N GLU A 39 19.37 5.36 11.56
CA GLU A 39 18.39 4.57 10.82
C GLU A 39 17.09 4.46 11.65
N THR A 40 16.19 5.43 11.48
CA THR A 40 14.88 5.42 12.13
C THR A 40 14.09 4.30 11.47
N ARG A 41 14.15 3.11 12.07
CA ARG A 41 13.42 1.91 11.63
C ARG A 41 11.93 2.22 11.66
N GLN A 42 11.42 2.69 10.54
CA GLN A 42 10.04 3.09 10.39
C GLN A 42 9.20 1.82 10.31
N VAL A 43 8.52 1.49 11.41
CA VAL A 43 7.67 0.31 11.49
C VAL A 43 6.39 0.56 10.70
N VAL A 44 6.44 0.27 9.40
CA VAL A 44 5.24 0.17 8.57
C VAL A 44 4.55 -1.15 8.94
N PRO A 45 3.22 -1.15 9.20
CA PRO A 45 2.49 -2.38 9.41
C PRO A 45 2.71 -3.38 8.26
N PRO A 46 2.70 -4.70 8.53
CA PRO A 46 3.16 -5.67 7.54
C PRO A 46 2.18 -5.89 6.38
N PHE A 47 0.88 -6.01 6.63
CA PHE A 47 -0.05 -6.50 5.61
C PHE A 47 -0.91 -5.40 4.98
N TRP A 48 -0.89 -5.33 3.65
CA TRP A 48 -1.61 -4.35 2.84
C TRP A 48 -2.20 -4.98 1.60
N ILE A 49 -3.27 -4.38 1.07
CA ILE A 49 -3.83 -4.74 -0.24
C ILE A 49 -3.67 -3.55 -1.19
N PHE A 50 -3.04 -3.80 -2.33
CA PHE A 50 -2.90 -2.86 -3.44
C PHE A 50 -3.83 -3.30 -4.57
N THR A 51 -4.86 -2.51 -4.84
CA THR A 51 -5.69 -2.68 -6.03
C THR A 51 -5.08 -1.88 -7.17
N VAL A 52 -4.49 -2.58 -8.12
CA VAL A 52 -3.82 -2.01 -9.29
C VAL A 52 -4.80 -1.88 -10.43
N ASP A 53 -4.88 -0.70 -11.02
CA ASP A 53 -5.62 -0.46 -12.24
C ASP A 53 -4.64 -0.30 -13.40
N LEU A 54 -4.44 -1.38 -14.17
CA LEU A 54 -3.42 -1.51 -15.20
C LEU A 54 -4.02 -1.32 -16.59
N GLY A 55 -3.45 -0.42 -17.39
CA GLY A 55 -3.87 -0.19 -18.76
C GLY A 55 -3.24 1.06 -19.36
N ARG A 56 -3.63 1.42 -20.58
CA ARG A 56 -3.10 2.61 -21.26
C ARG A 56 -3.49 3.88 -20.50
N VAL A 57 -2.51 4.71 -20.19
CA VAL A 57 -2.73 6.01 -19.56
C VAL A 57 -2.62 7.09 -20.62
N LYS A 58 -3.59 8.01 -20.64
CA LYS A 58 -3.61 9.15 -21.55
C LYS A 58 -2.30 9.95 -21.45
N ASP A 59 -1.83 10.46 -22.58
CA ASP A 59 -0.60 11.26 -22.70
C ASP A 59 0.68 10.54 -22.23
N THR A 60 0.63 9.22 -22.02
CA THR A 60 1.81 8.41 -21.73
C THR A 60 2.16 7.56 -22.95
N TRP A 61 3.42 7.65 -23.40
CA TRP A 61 3.90 6.83 -24.49
C TRP A 61 4.01 5.36 -24.06
N MET A 62 3.38 4.49 -24.84
CA MET A 62 3.49 3.03 -24.84
C MET A 62 3.49 2.55 -26.29
N GLU A 63 3.84 1.29 -26.53
CA GLU A 63 3.75 0.71 -27.87
C GLU A 63 2.33 0.87 -28.46
N PRO A 64 2.18 1.14 -29.77
CA PRO A 64 0.87 1.43 -30.35
C PRO A 64 -0.19 0.37 -30.08
N GLN A 65 0.21 -0.91 -30.11
CA GLN A 65 -0.65 -2.06 -29.87
C GLN A 65 -0.96 -2.28 -28.38
N TRP A 66 -0.17 -1.72 -27.48
CA TRP A 66 -0.31 -1.94 -26.04
C TRP A 66 -1.47 -1.10 -25.48
N GLY A 67 -2.47 -1.76 -24.91
CA GLY A 67 -3.69 -1.15 -24.38
C GLY A 67 -4.46 -0.30 -25.40
N ALA A 68 -4.35 -0.61 -26.69
CA ALA A 68 -5.06 0.03 -27.80
C ALA A 68 -6.60 -0.03 -27.70
N LYS A 69 -7.15 -1.06 -27.06
CA LYS A 69 -8.58 -1.26 -26.81
C LYS A 69 -9.13 -0.32 -25.74
N GLY A 70 -8.27 0.39 -25.00
CA GLY A 70 -8.66 1.28 -23.90
C GLY A 70 -9.18 0.53 -22.67
N VAL A 71 -9.12 -0.80 -22.65
CA VAL A 71 -9.55 -1.60 -21.49
C VAL A 71 -8.52 -1.50 -20.38
N ARG A 72 -9.00 -1.38 -19.14
CA ARG A 72 -8.17 -1.35 -17.93
C ARG A 72 -8.48 -2.55 -17.05
N TYR A 73 -7.45 -3.13 -16.46
CA TYR A 73 -7.52 -4.36 -15.68
C TYR A 73 -7.26 -4.10 -14.21
N GLU A 74 -8.27 -4.37 -13.39
CA GLU A 74 -8.17 -4.28 -11.94
C GLU A 74 -7.55 -5.57 -11.38
N ILE A 75 -6.42 -5.43 -10.67
CA ILE A 75 -5.61 -6.51 -10.15
C ILE A 75 -5.37 -6.24 -8.66
N PRO A 76 -6.12 -6.90 -7.75
CA PRO A 76 -5.88 -6.79 -6.32
C PRO A 76 -4.69 -7.67 -5.92
N LEU A 77 -3.79 -7.10 -5.11
CA LEU A 77 -2.53 -7.70 -4.66
C LEU A 77 -2.43 -7.56 -3.14
N ALA A 78 -2.41 -8.67 -2.41
CA ALA A 78 -2.04 -8.65 -1.00
C ALA A 78 -0.51 -8.74 -0.89
N VAL A 79 0.08 -7.87 -0.09
CA VAL A 79 1.53 -7.77 0.09
C VAL A 79 1.87 -7.73 1.57
N GLU A 80 2.90 -8.46 1.95
CA GLU A 80 3.57 -8.38 3.25
C GLU A 80 4.84 -7.54 3.10
N LEU A 81 4.91 -6.45 3.87
CA LEU A 81 6.08 -5.60 4.00
C LEU A 81 6.87 -6.07 5.23
N LYS A 82 8.09 -6.56 5.01
CA LYS A 82 8.95 -6.97 6.13
C LYS A 82 9.32 -5.75 6.98
N PRO A 83 9.28 -5.84 8.32
CA PRO A 83 9.41 -4.70 9.23
C PRO A 83 10.77 -3.99 9.21
N ASP A 84 11.75 -4.55 8.51
CA ASP A 84 13.14 -4.10 8.49
C ASP A 84 13.42 -3.17 7.31
N GLY A 85 12.40 -2.88 6.49
CA GLY A 85 12.58 -2.23 5.20
C GLY A 85 13.13 -3.22 4.16
N GLY A 86 12.99 -2.87 2.89
CA GLY A 86 13.74 -3.53 1.82
C GLY A 86 13.14 -4.79 1.22
N VAL A 87 12.28 -5.54 1.92
CA VAL A 87 11.64 -6.76 1.38
C VAL A 87 10.13 -6.67 1.37
N ALA A 88 9.54 -6.80 0.17
CA ALA A 88 8.11 -6.88 -0.07
C ALA A 88 7.76 -8.25 -0.67
N LEU A 89 6.87 -8.99 0.00
CA LEU A 89 6.45 -10.32 -0.41
C LEU A 89 5.00 -10.29 -0.92
N PRO A 90 4.75 -10.61 -2.20
CA PRO A 90 3.41 -10.91 -2.66
C PRO A 90 2.84 -12.10 -1.89
N VAL A 91 1.71 -11.89 -1.23
CA VAL A 91 1.03 -12.90 -0.42
C VAL A 91 -0.02 -13.63 -1.25
N ALA A 92 -0.83 -12.86 -1.97
CA ALA A 92 -1.92 -13.35 -2.80
C ALA A 92 -2.20 -12.36 -3.92
N VAL A 93 -2.60 -12.88 -5.07
CA VAL A 93 -3.06 -12.11 -6.22
C VAL A 93 -4.50 -12.50 -6.50
N GLY A 94 -5.32 -11.53 -6.90
CA GLY A 94 -6.71 -11.79 -7.29
C GLY A 94 -6.83 -12.88 -8.34
N ALA A 95 -7.75 -13.82 -8.14
CA ALA A 95 -7.91 -15.01 -8.98
C ALA A 95 -8.10 -14.71 -10.49
N TYR A 96 -8.66 -13.54 -10.84
CA TYR A 96 -8.90 -13.14 -12.23
C TYR A 96 -7.75 -12.38 -12.89
N ALA A 97 -6.71 -12.06 -12.13
CA ALA A 97 -5.57 -11.32 -12.64
C ALA A 97 -4.53 -12.21 -13.31
N GLN A 98 -4.48 -13.53 -13.04
CA GLN A 98 -3.46 -14.46 -13.57
C GLN A 98 -2.02 -13.90 -13.54
N MET A 99 -1.74 -13.00 -12.61
CA MET A 99 -0.46 -12.30 -12.52
C MET A 99 0.34 -12.97 -11.41
N GLU A 100 1.55 -13.38 -11.75
CA GLU A 100 2.49 -13.96 -10.80
C GLU A 100 3.60 -12.94 -10.53
N LEU A 101 3.85 -12.65 -9.25
CA LEU A 101 4.82 -11.67 -8.80
C LEU A 101 5.87 -12.36 -7.94
N GLY A 102 7.13 -12.00 -8.15
CA GLY A 102 8.24 -12.39 -7.29
C GLY A 102 8.37 -11.47 -6.08
N GLU A 103 9.23 -11.89 -5.15
CA GLU A 103 9.71 -11.03 -4.08
C GLU A 103 10.35 -9.77 -4.67
N GLY A 104 10.10 -8.65 -4.00
CA GLY A 104 10.63 -7.37 -4.40
C GLY A 104 11.03 -6.53 -3.20
N ASN A 105 11.10 -5.22 -3.40
CA ASN A 105 11.56 -4.30 -2.37
C ASN A 105 10.54 -3.23 -2.05
N TRP A 106 10.69 -2.62 -0.87
CA TRP A 106 9.97 -1.41 -0.52
C TRP A 106 10.85 -0.47 0.28
N THR A 107 10.60 0.83 0.11
CA THR A 107 11.27 1.91 0.81
C THR A 107 10.30 3.05 1.08
N VAL A 108 10.63 3.90 2.06
CA VAL A 108 9.96 5.19 2.25
C VAL A 108 10.99 6.28 2.04
N ASP A 109 10.68 7.21 1.14
CA ASP A 109 11.50 8.36 0.79
C ASP A 109 10.70 9.63 1.09
N GLY A 110 10.97 10.21 2.27
CA GLY A 110 10.23 11.36 2.80
C GLY A 110 8.74 11.08 2.95
N SER A 111 7.92 11.68 2.09
CA SER A 111 6.45 11.53 2.05
C SER A 111 5.96 10.55 0.99
N THR A 112 6.85 9.71 0.43
CA THR A 112 6.50 8.76 -0.62
C THR A 112 6.90 7.34 -0.23
N PHE A 113 5.93 6.44 -0.18
CA PHE A 113 6.14 5.00 -0.14
C PHE A 113 6.42 4.50 -1.55
N ARG A 114 7.49 3.73 -1.73
CA ARG A 114 7.87 3.09 -2.98
C ARG A 114 7.95 1.60 -2.79
N MET A 115 7.43 0.84 -3.74
CA MET A 115 7.53 -0.62 -3.77
C MET A 115 7.79 -1.07 -5.19
N GLN A 116 8.60 -2.10 -5.35
CA GLN A 116 8.88 -2.72 -6.64
C GLN A 116 8.62 -4.20 -6.53
N LEU A 117 7.77 -4.75 -7.40
CA LEU A 117 7.51 -6.19 -7.48
C LEU A 117 7.80 -6.67 -8.91
N PRO A 118 8.81 -7.53 -9.14
CA PRO A 118 9.05 -8.11 -10.46
C PRO A 118 7.98 -9.13 -10.82
N LEU A 119 7.59 -9.20 -12.09
CA LEU A 119 6.80 -10.32 -12.59
C LEU A 119 7.66 -11.59 -12.58
N SER A 120 7.14 -12.68 -12.00
CA SER A 120 7.80 -13.99 -12.03
C SER A 120 7.51 -14.76 -13.31
N ARG A 121 6.48 -14.36 -14.06
CA ARG A 121 6.13 -14.89 -15.39
C ARG A 121 5.56 -13.78 -16.26
N ARG A 122 5.60 -13.97 -17.57
CA ARG A 122 4.92 -13.08 -18.52
C ARG A 122 3.43 -12.97 -18.16
N TYR A 123 2.94 -11.73 -18.07
CA TYR A 123 1.53 -11.43 -17.90
C TYR A 123 0.97 -10.99 -19.25
N GLU A 124 -0.20 -11.52 -19.62
CA GLU A 124 -0.88 -11.15 -20.84
C GLU A 124 -2.40 -11.21 -20.64
N ARG A 125 -3.08 -10.10 -20.91
CA ARG A 125 -4.53 -10.02 -20.86
C ARG A 125 -5.04 -9.05 -21.91
N GLY A 126 -5.74 -9.59 -22.90
CA GLY A 126 -6.16 -8.81 -24.07
C GLY A 126 -4.95 -8.24 -24.81
N ASP A 127 -4.89 -6.92 -24.90
CA ASP A 127 -3.82 -6.15 -25.55
C ASP A 127 -2.87 -5.48 -24.54
N VAL A 128 -2.91 -5.89 -23.28
CA VAL A 128 -1.96 -5.48 -22.25
C VAL A 128 -1.09 -6.68 -21.91
N TRP A 129 0.21 -6.56 -22.16
CA TRP A 129 1.20 -7.58 -21.82
C TRP A 129 2.39 -6.99 -21.09
N LEU A 130 3.04 -7.78 -20.25
CA LEU A 130 4.27 -7.43 -19.55
C LEU A 130 5.18 -8.65 -19.57
N ASP A 131 6.42 -8.47 -20.01
CA ASP A 131 7.39 -9.56 -20.07
C ASP A 131 7.80 -10.00 -18.66
N GLU A 132 8.25 -11.26 -18.57
CA GLU A 132 8.82 -11.81 -17.34
C GLU A 132 9.98 -10.95 -16.83
N GLY A 133 10.10 -10.81 -15.51
CA GLY A 133 11.10 -9.98 -14.86
C GLY A 133 10.82 -8.48 -14.93
N THR A 134 9.79 -8.02 -15.66
CA THR A 134 9.40 -6.60 -15.68
C THR A 134 8.99 -6.17 -14.27
N PRO A 135 9.61 -5.12 -13.71
CA PRO A 135 9.22 -4.63 -12.39
C PRO A 135 8.01 -3.69 -12.46
N LEU A 136 6.98 -4.02 -11.69
CA LEU A 136 5.90 -3.10 -11.34
C LEU A 136 6.38 -2.18 -10.21
N ASN A 137 6.53 -0.90 -10.52
CA ASN A 137 6.97 0.11 -9.57
C ASN A 137 5.76 0.90 -9.07
N PHE A 138 5.48 0.79 -7.78
CA PHE A 138 4.45 1.50 -7.05
C PHE A 138 5.05 2.73 -6.39
N ALA A 139 4.36 3.86 -6.52
CA ALA A 139 4.66 5.08 -5.78
C ALA A 139 3.36 5.63 -5.17
N VAL A 140 3.30 5.73 -3.85
CA VAL A 140 2.11 6.13 -3.11
C VAL A 140 2.50 7.17 -2.06
N GLY A 141 1.62 8.14 -1.80
CA GLY A 141 1.82 9.06 -0.69
C GLY A 141 1.96 8.31 0.63
N PHE A 142 2.79 8.83 1.52
CA PHE A 142 3.03 8.27 2.83
C PHE A 142 2.97 9.38 3.86
N TYR A 143 2.29 9.14 4.97
CA TYR A 143 2.12 10.07 6.08
C TYR A 143 3.04 9.63 7.24
N PRO A 144 4.22 10.26 7.41
CA PRO A 144 5.19 9.82 8.40
C PRO A 144 4.69 9.95 9.85
N ASP A 145 3.90 10.99 10.14
CA ASP A 145 3.35 11.22 11.48
C ASP A 145 2.37 10.10 11.91
N ALA A 146 1.68 9.48 10.95
CA ALA A 146 0.71 8.42 11.20
C ALA A 146 1.22 7.03 10.79
N CYS A 147 2.46 6.94 10.28
CA CYS A 147 3.07 5.74 9.71
C CYS A 147 2.10 4.95 8.80
N ARG A 148 1.48 5.69 7.88
CA ARG A 148 0.38 5.20 7.05
C ARG A 148 0.60 5.49 5.58
N ILE A 149 0.38 4.48 4.75
CA ILE A 149 0.33 4.62 3.29
C ILE A 149 -1.01 5.27 2.92
N ALA A 150 -0.97 6.27 2.03
CA ALA A 150 -2.15 6.92 1.52
C ALA A 150 -3.03 5.92 0.76
N GLN A 151 -4.34 6.00 0.97
CA GLN A 151 -5.26 5.00 0.42
C GLN A 151 -5.56 5.22 -1.08
N ARG A 152 -5.30 6.42 -1.60
CA ARG A 152 -5.59 6.81 -2.98
C ARG A 152 -4.43 7.60 -3.59
N GLY A 153 -4.45 7.73 -4.91
CA GLY A 153 -3.46 8.52 -5.65
C GLY A 153 -2.13 7.80 -5.87
N GLY A 154 -2.09 6.49 -5.66
CA GLY A 154 -0.92 5.68 -6.00
C GLY A 154 -0.74 5.56 -7.50
N ARG A 155 0.52 5.49 -7.95
CA ARG A 155 0.91 5.36 -9.36
C ARG A 155 1.62 4.04 -9.57
N VAL A 156 1.39 3.43 -10.72
CA VAL A 156 2.07 2.20 -11.15
C VAL A 156 2.82 2.47 -12.43
N THR A 157 4.13 2.21 -12.40
CA THR A 157 5.03 2.44 -13.52
C THR A 157 5.85 1.21 -13.85
N ILE A 158 6.18 1.03 -15.12
CA ILE A 158 7.08 -0.02 -15.61
C ILE A 158 8.28 0.61 -16.32
N PRO A 159 9.44 -0.05 -16.37
CA PRO A 159 10.48 0.32 -17.31
C PRO A 159 10.04 -0.06 -18.72
N ALA A 160 10.07 0.90 -19.65
CA ALA A 160 9.84 0.66 -21.07
C ALA A 160 11.02 1.20 -21.88
N VAL A 161 11.36 0.51 -22.96
CA VAL A 161 12.40 0.96 -23.89
C VAL A 161 11.74 1.78 -25.00
N ARG A 162 12.19 3.02 -25.18
CA ARG A 162 11.78 3.88 -26.30
C ARG A 162 12.89 3.90 -27.35
N TRP A 163 12.49 3.67 -28.60
CA TRP A 163 13.38 3.69 -29.77
C TRP A 163 14.61 2.78 -29.65
N PHE A 164 14.50 1.68 -28.89
CA PHE A 164 15.60 0.72 -28.66
C PHE A 164 16.88 1.29 -27.99
N VAL A 165 16.90 2.58 -27.62
CA VAL A 165 18.11 3.25 -27.10
C VAL A 165 17.94 3.73 -25.66
N ARG A 166 16.70 3.98 -25.20
CA ARG A 166 16.46 4.62 -23.90
C ARG A 166 15.45 3.87 -23.04
N ARG A 167 15.85 3.50 -21.82
CA ARG A 167 14.94 2.97 -20.78
C ARG A 167 14.35 4.13 -19.99
N GLU A 168 13.03 4.20 -19.93
CA GLU A 168 12.28 5.22 -19.18
C GLU A 168 11.21 4.55 -18.32
N LYS A 169 10.87 5.14 -17.16
CA LYS A 169 9.71 4.72 -16.38
C LYS A 169 8.45 5.26 -17.03
N ARG A 170 7.47 4.39 -17.30
CA ARG A 170 6.18 4.74 -17.91
C ARG A 170 5.03 4.44 -16.99
N LEU A 171 4.13 5.41 -16.88
CA LEU A 171 2.90 5.27 -16.12
C LEU A 171 1.95 4.33 -16.88
N VAL A 172 1.63 3.21 -16.25
CA VAL A 172 0.72 2.19 -16.80
C VAL A 172 -0.53 2.02 -15.97
N GLY A 173 -0.68 2.81 -14.91
CA GLY A 173 -1.78 2.62 -14.02
C GLY A 173 -1.75 3.45 -12.75
N THR A 174 -2.81 3.25 -11.97
CA THR A 174 -2.91 3.77 -10.62
C THR A 174 -3.07 2.62 -9.65
N CYS A 175 -2.88 2.90 -8.36
CA CYS A 175 -3.23 1.93 -7.33
C CYS A 175 -3.95 2.59 -6.16
N VAL A 176 -4.90 1.83 -5.62
CA VAL A 176 -5.63 2.13 -4.38
C VAL A 176 -5.11 1.19 -3.31
N VAL A 177 -4.86 1.71 -2.12
CA VAL A 177 -4.26 0.94 -1.02
C VAL A 177 -5.29 0.78 0.10
N ARG A 178 -5.43 -0.44 0.60
CA ARG A 178 -6.26 -0.79 1.76
C ARG A 178 -5.40 -1.45 2.85
N GLY A 179 -5.83 -1.28 4.09
CA GLY A 179 -5.11 -1.72 5.28
C GLY A 179 -4.76 -0.55 6.22
N PRO A 180 -3.89 -0.80 7.22
CA PRO A 180 -3.18 -2.06 7.44
C PRO A 180 -4.08 -3.20 7.94
N TYR A 181 -3.70 -4.45 7.69
CA TYR A 181 -4.33 -5.65 8.24
C TYR A 181 -3.45 -6.25 9.34
N ALA A 182 -4.09 -6.87 10.34
CA ALA A 182 -3.38 -7.45 11.49
C ALA A 182 -2.60 -8.72 11.10
N THR A 183 -3.18 -9.55 10.23
CA THR A 183 -2.60 -10.83 9.83
C THR A 183 -2.62 -11.02 8.32
N LYS A 184 -1.78 -11.95 7.83
CA LYS A 184 -1.76 -12.43 6.45
C LYS A 184 -3.14 -12.97 6.03
N ASP A 185 -3.78 -13.71 6.91
CA ASP A 185 -5.07 -14.35 6.65
C ASP A 185 -6.19 -13.31 6.54
N ASP A 186 -6.15 -12.25 7.36
CA ASP A 186 -7.13 -11.15 7.26
C ASP A 186 -7.01 -10.42 5.92
N ALA A 187 -5.78 -10.13 5.47
CA ALA A 187 -5.55 -9.50 4.18
C ALA A 187 -6.00 -10.40 3.02
N THR A 188 -5.69 -11.69 3.10
CA THR A 188 -6.08 -12.67 2.08
C THR A 188 -7.60 -12.84 2.03
N ARG A 189 -8.26 -12.97 3.19
CA ARG A 189 -9.71 -13.05 3.31
C ARG A 189 -10.40 -11.79 2.80
N GLU A 190 -9.84 -10.60 3.03
CA GLU A 190 -10.42 -9.35 2.52
C GLU A 190 -10.24 -9.20 1.00
N LEU A 191 -9.12 -9.68 0.46
CA LEU A 191 -8.91 -9.78 -0.98
C LEU A 191 -9.93 -10.73 -1.61
N GLU A 192 -10.20 -11.87 -0.97
CA GLU A 192 -11.24 -12.82 -1.37
C GLU A 192 -12.66 -12.31 -1.11
N SER A 193 -12.93 -11.50 -0.07
CA SER A 193 -14.27 -10.96 0.20
C SER A 193 -14.66 -9.90 -0.83
N SER A 194 -13.67 -9.15 -1.32
CA SER A 194 -13.83 -8.21 -2.43
C SER A 194 -14.27 -8.91 -3.73
N ARG A 195 -14.06 -10.23 -3.85
CA ARG A 195 -14.60 -11.10 -4.90
C ARG A 195 -16.12 -11.19 -4.86
N VAL A 196 -16.68 -11.36 -3.66
CA VAL A 196 -18.11 -11.70 -3.47
C VAL A 196 -18.99 -10.47 -3.69
N ARG A 197 -18.56 -9.31 -3.19
CA ARG A 197 -19.31 -8.05 -3.37
C ARG A 197 -19.39 -7.57 -4.82
N LYS A 198 -18.41 -7.94 -5.66
CA LYS A 198 -18.41 -7.62 -7.08
C LYS A 198 -19.13 -8.68 -7.92
N GLY A 199 -19.43 -9.86 -7.34
CA GLY A 199 -20.10 -10.98 -8.01
C GLY A 199 -21.63 -10.95 -8.00
N ASP A 200 -22.26 -10.21 -7.07
CA ASP A 200 -23.74 -10.02 -7.04
C ASP A 200 -24.23 -8.89 -7.96
N HIS A 201 -23.31 -8.13 -8.53
CA HIS A 201 -23.60 -7.15 -9.56
C HIS A 201 -22.79 -7.44 -10.81
N ASP A 202 -23.36 -8.36 -11.59
CA ASP A 202 -23.16 -8.47 -13.03
C ASP A 202 -21.79 -9.04 -13.45
N GLY A 203 -21.81 -9.95 -14.42
CA GLY A 203 -20.63 -10.37 -15.19
C GLY A 203 -20.06 -9.25 -16.06
N ARG A 204 -20.18 -8.00 -15.62
CA ARG A 204 -19.58 -6.84 -16.25
C ARG A 204 -18.13 -6.77 -15.80
N VAL A 205 -17.27 -7.24 -16.70
CA VAL A 205 -16.03 -6.52 -17.00
C VAL A 205 -16.37 -5.04 -16.94
N TYR A 206 -15.82 -4.32 -15.97
CA TYR A 206 -15.88 -2.87 -16.00
C TYR A 206 -14.96 -2.45 -17.15
N GLU A 207 -15.50 -2.49 -18.37
CA GLU A 207 -15.09 -1.59 -19.45
C GLU A 207 -15.39 -0.19 -18.93
N THR A 208 -14.45 0.39 -18.19
CA THR A 208 -14.46 1.83 -17.97
C THR A 208 -14.10 2.45 -19.32
N ARG A 209 -15.12 2.66 -20.16
CA ARG A 209 -15.01 3.51 -21.34
C ARG A 209 -14.90 4.95 -20.83
N ASP A 210 -13.77 5.58 -21.13
CA ASP A 210 -13.61 7.03 -21.06
C ASP A 210 -14.58 7.74 -22.03
#